data_AF-A0A925DKY9-F1
#
_entry.id   AF-A0A925DKY9-F1
#
_cell.length_a   1.000
_cell.length_b   1.000
_cell.length_c   1.000
_cell.angle_alpha   90.00
_cell.angle_beta   90.00
_cell.angle_gamma   90.00
#
_symmetry.space_group_name_H-M   'P 1'
#
loop_
_entity.id
_entity.type
_entity.pdbx_description
1 polymer ?
#
loop_
_entity_poly.entity_id
_entity_poly.type
_entity_poly.pdbx_seq_one_letter_code
_entity_poly.pdbx_strand_id
1 'polypeptide(L)' 'HAERVFRTVQQSWHPAAWGEDSPWMRMFRNARKFVG' A
#
# COMPACT_ATOMS: atom_id res chain seq x y z
N HIS A 1 6.71 -4.61 -7.38
CA HIS A 1 7.11 -5.12 -6.06
C HIS A 1 6.28 -4.43 -4.99
N ALA A 2 5.13 -5.02 -4.63
CA ALA A 2 4.16 -4.43 -3.70
C ALA A 2 4.80 -4.05 -2.35
N GLU A 3 5.78 -4.83 -1.92
CA GLU A 3 6.57 -4.61 -0.71
C GLU A 3 7.52 -3.41 -0.79
N ARG A 4 7.83 -2.92 -1.99
CA ARG A 4 8.64 -1.71 -2.20
C ARG A 4 7.82 -0.44 -2.34
N VAL A 5 6.52 -0.57 -2.60
CA VAL A 5 5.62 0.56 -2.92
C VAL A 5 4.33 0.52 -2.10
N PHE A 6 4.38 -0.03 -0.88
CA PHE A 6 3.23 -0.07 0.01
C PHE A 6 2.93 1.33 0.58
N ARG A 7 3.92 2.21 0.71
CA ARG A 7 3.71 3.62 1.05
C ARG A 7 3.54 4.46 -0.20
N THR A 8 2.63 5.43 -0.17
CA THR A 8 2.37 6.35 -1.28
C THR A 8 3.64 7.07 -1.74
N VAL A 9 4.49 7.54 -0.81
CA VAL A 9 5.74 8.27 -1.10
C VAL A 9 6.79 7.45 -1.88
N GLN A 10 6.66 6.12 -1.90
CA GLN A 10 7.57 5.24 -2.64
C GLN A 10 7.15 5.04 -4.10
N GLN A 11 5.95 5.48 -4.48
CA GLN A 11 5.49 5.42 -5.86
C GLN A 11 6.16 6.53 -6.68
N SER A 12 6.73 6.19 -7.84
CA SER A 12 7.34 7.18 -8.75
C SER A 12 6.34 8.25 -9.22
N TRP A 13 5.06 7.89 -9.24
CA TRP A 13 3.94 8.78 -9.45
C TRP A 13 2.74 8.28 -8.64
N HIS A 14 1.99 9.21 -8.05
CA HIS A 14 0.70 8.93 -7.43
C HIS A 14 -0.19 10.19 -7.44
N PRO A 15 -1.53 10.03 -7.36
CA PRO A 15 -2.43 11.17 -7.13
C PRO A 15 -2.08 11.92 -5.83
N ALA A 16 -2.14 13.25 -5.87
CA ALA A 16 -1.81 14.10 -4.70
C ALA A 16 -2.78 13.92 -3.52
N ALA A 17 -4.00 13.44 -3.79
CA ALA A 17 -5.03 13.21 -2.77
C ALA A 17 -4.82 11.93 -1.95
N TRP A 18 -3.85 11.07 -2.30
CA TRP A 18 -3.57 9.86 -1.53
C TRP A 18 -2.92 10.22 -0.18
N GLY A 19 -3.31 9.47 0.86
CA GLY A 19 -2.67 9.53 2.18
C GLY A 19 -1.36 8.74 2.22
N GLU A 20 -1.01 8.22 3.41
CA GLU A 20 0.24 7.48 3.62
C GLU A 20 0.29 6.13 2.89
N ASP A 21 -0.83 5.41 2.86
CA ASP A 21 -0.90 4.05 2.30
C ASP A 21 -1.22 4.06 0.81
N SER A 22 -0.44 3.32 0.03
CA SER A 22 -0.79 3.00 -1.35
C SER A 22 -1.83 1.86 -1.39
N PRO A 23 -2.47 1.62 -2.55
CA PRO A 23 -3.38 0.48 -2.73
C PRO A 23 -2.76 -0.88 -2.37
N TRP A 24 -1.43 -1.02 -2.50
CA TRP A 24 -0.73 -2.27 -2.19
C TRP A 24 -0.77 -2.65 -0.72
N MET A 25 -0.93 -1.69 0.20
CA MET A 25 -1.15 -1.99 1.62
C MET A 25 -2.39 -2.86 1.87
N ARG A 26 -3.39 -2.79 0.99
CA ARG A 26 -4.59 -3.63 1.09
C ARG A 26 -4.25 -5.12 1.01
N MET A 27 -3.28 -5.51 0.18
CA MET A 27 -2.87 -6.91 0.03
C MET A 27 -2.34 -7.48 1.36
N PHE A 28 -1.43 -6.76 2.02
CA PHE A 28 -0.86 -7.18 3.30
C PHE A 28 -1.88 -7.14 4.44
N ARG A 29 -2.77 -6.14 4.45
CA ARG A 29 -3.89 -6.08 5.42
C ARG A 29 -4.88 -7.24 5.23
N ASN A 30 -5.16 -7.65 4.00
CA ASN A 30 -5.99 -8.82 3.72
C ASN A 30 -5.33 -10.10 4.22
N ALA A 31 -4.02 -10.27 4.00
CA ALA A 31 -3.27 -11.41 4.53
C ALA A 31 -3.32 -11.45 6.07
N ARG A 32 -3.10 -10.31 6.74
CA ARG A 32 -3.21 -10.21 8.20
C ARG A 32 -4.61 -10.59 8.68
N LYS A 33 -5.66 -10.06 8.04
CA LYS A 33 -7.07 -10.37 8.36
C LYS A 33 -7.39 -11.85 8.14
N PHE A 34 -6.79 -12.49 7.13
CA PHE A 34 -7.00 -13.91 6.86
C PHE A 34 -6.44 -14.80 7.99
N VAL A 35 -5.32 -14.42 8.59
CA VAL A 35 -4.69 -15.19 9.66
C VAL A 35 -5.12 -14.79 11.09
N GLY A 36 -5.89 -13.71 11.27
CA GLY A 36 -6.56 -13.33 12.55
C GLY A 36 -6.42 -11.87 12.90
#